data_AF-A0A951CQ12-F1
#
_entry.id   AF-A0A951CQ12-F1
#
_cell.length_a   1.000
_cell.length_b   1.000
_cell.length_c   1.000
_cell.angle_alpha   90.00
_cell.angle_beta   90.00
_cell.angle_gamma   90.00
#
_symmetry.space_group_name_H-M   'P 1'
#
loop_
_entity.id
_entity.type
_entity.pdbx_description
1 polymer ?
#
loop_
_entity_poly.entity_id
_entity_poly.type
_entity_poly.pdbx_seq_one_letter_code
_entity_poly.pdbx_strand_id
1 'polypeptide(L)'
;MVAEERVRVERLLDAQDKAAQLFDEIERREMIRPGVGERQLSNEIRELAAQLLGATGHWHRRIVRAGENTLQPFRERPPDRVVADGDIVFLDLGPIFEEWEADFGRT
;
A
#
# COMPACT_ATOMS: atom_id res chain seq x y z
N MET A 1 7.05 21.87 -22.94
CA MET A 1 6.56 22.71 -21.82
C MET A 1 5.11 22.37 -21.46
N VAL A 2 4.05 22.86 -22.12
CA VAL A 2 2.64 22.53 -21.73
C VAL A 2 2.24 21.08 -22.02
N ALA A 3 2.68 20.51 -23.15
CA ALA A 3 2.39 19.13 -23.50
C ALA A 3 3.05 18.12 -22.55
N GLU A 4 4.28 18.39 -22.10
CA GLU A 4 4.99 17.55 -21.13
C GLU A 4 4.34 17.58 -19.74
N GLU A 5 3.85 18.75 -19.31
CA GLU A 5 3.14 18.89 -18.06
C GLU A 5 1.82 18.12 -18.05
N ARG A 6 1.07 18.13 -19.16
CA ARG A 6 -0.15 17.32 -19.29
C ARG A 6 0.14 15.84 -19.15
N VAL A 7 1.17 15.34 -19.84
CA VAL A 7 1.59 13.93 -19.73
C VAL A 7 1.99 13.60 -18.30
N ARG A 8 2.76 14.47 -17.63
CA ARG A 8 3.15 14.28 -16.22
C ARG A 8 1.93 14.14 -15.31
N VAL A 9 0.95 15.02 -15.47
CA VAL A 9 -0.30 14.98 -14.68
C VAL A 9 -1.10 13.71 -14.96
N GLU A 10 -1.30 13.36 -16.23
CA GLU A 10 -2.02 12.16 -16.64
C GLU A 10 -1.40 10.89 -16.02
N ARG A 11 -0.08 10.82 -15.99
CA ARG A 11 0.64 9.66 -15.41
C ARG A 11 0.58 9.60 -13.90
N LEU A 12 0.61 10.74 -13.20
CA LEU A 12 0.41 10.78 -11.75
C LEU A 12 -1.03 10.40 -11.36
N LEU A 13 -2.01 10.82 -12.15
CA LEU A 13 -3.41 10.41 -11.96
C LEU A 13 -3.60 8.91 -12.20
N ASP A 14 -3.01 8.36 -13.26
CA ASP A 14 -3.02 6.90 -13.51
C ASP A 14 -2.36 6.12 -12.36
N ALA A 15 -1.22 6.59 -11.82
CA ALA A 15 -0.60 5.98 -10.65
C ALA A 15 -1.50 6.02 -9.41
N GLN A 16 -2.21 7.14 -9.18
CA GLN A 16 -3.19 7.26 -8.09
C GLN A 16 -4.35 6.28 -8.26
N ASP A 17 -4.91 6.17 -9.47
CA ASP A 17 -6.04 5.29 -9.76
C ASP A 17 -5.65 3.82 -9.60
N LYS A 18 -4.45 3.44 -10.03
CA LYS A 18 -3.88 2.10 -9.78
C LYS A 18 -3.68 1.82 -8.29
N ALA A 19 -3.22 2.80 -7.51
CA ALA A 19 -3.11 2.63 -6.06
C ALA A 19 -4.49 2.43 -5.42
N ALA A 20 -5.51 3.20 -5.82
CA ALA A 20 -6.88 2.99 -5.36
C ALA A 20 -7.39 1.58 -5.72
N GLN A 21 -7.19 1.14 -6.96
CA GLN A 21 -7.54 -0.21 -7.42
C GLN A 21 -6.84 -1.31 -6.60
N LEU A 22 -5.58 -1.10 -6.19
CA LEU A 22 -4.88 -2.05 -5.31
C LEU A 22 -5.60 -2.18 -3.96
N PHE A 23 -6.06 -1.09 -3.37
CA PHE A 23 -6.82 -1.13 -2.11
C PHE A 23 -8.18 -1.82 -2.26
N ASP A 24 -8.91 -1.54 -3.34
CA ASP A 24 -10.16 -2.24 -3.65
C ASP A 24 -9.94 -3.76 -3.76
N GLU A 25 -8.82 -4.17 -4.35
CA GLU A 25 -8.49 -5.58 -4.49
C GLU A 25 -8.05 -6.24 -3.17
N ILE A 26 -7.35 -5.50 -2.31
CA ILE A 26 -6.99 -5.96 -0.95
C ILE A 26 -8.26 -6.28 -0.15
N GLU A 27 -9.26 -5.41 -0.23
CA GLU A 27 -10.57 -5.61 0.40
C GLU A 27 -11.32 -6.78 -0.25
N ARG A 28 -11.44 -6.79 -1.59
CA ARG A 28 -12.17 -7.83 -2.33
C ARG A 28 -11.61 -9.24 -2.10
N ARG A 29 -10.31 -9.36 -1.87
CA ARG A 29 -9.62 -10.64 -1.57
C ARG A 29 -9.59 -10.98 -0.07
N GLU A 30 -10.19 -10.15 0.78
CA GLU A 30 -10.22 -10.32 2.24
C GLU A 30 -8.80 -10.52 2.81
N MET A 31 -7.82 -9.79 2.28
CA MET A 31 -6.42 -9.99 2.67
C MET A 31 -6.16 -9.55 4.11
N ILE A 32 -6.86 -8.53 4.58
CA ILE A 32 -6.83 -8.08 5.97
C ILE A 32 -7.76 -9.01 6.77
N ARG A 33 -7.17 -9.91 7.58
CA ARG A 33 -7.88 -10.97 8.28
C ARG A 33 -7.21 -11.35 9.59
N PRO A 34 -7.95 -11.74 10.66
CA PRO A 34 -7.34 -12.22 11.88
C PRO A 34 -6.38 -13.39 11.61
N GLY A 35 -5.23 -13.38 12.30
CA GLY A 35 -4.20 -14.41 12.16
C GLY A 35 -3.12 -14.13 11.11
N VAL A 36 -3.27 -13.10 10.26
CA VAL A 36 -2.18 -12.68 9.35
C VAL A 36 -1.18 -11.78 10.08
N GLY A 37 0.12 -12.01 9.87
CA GLY A 37 1.17 -11.11 10.36
C GLY A 37 1.27 -9.83 9.52
N GLU A 38 1.61 -8.69 10.12
CA GLU A 38 1.81 -7.41 9.41
C GLU A 38 2.82 -7.55 8.26
N ARG A 39 3.98 -8.14 8.53
CA ARG A 39 5.01 -8.36 7.51
C ARG A 39 4.56 -9.35 6.43
N GLN A 40 3.80 -10.38 6.82
CA GLN A 40 3.23 -11.33 5.86
C GLN A 40 2.26 -10.62 4.92
N LEU A 41 1.30 -9.88 5.48
CA LEU A 41 0.33 -9.09 4.71
C LEU A 41 1.04 -8.07 3.81
N SER A 42 2.08 -7.38 4.28
CA SER A 42 2.89 -6.48 3.47
C SER A 42 3.53 -7.16 2.25
N ASN A 43 3.97 -8.42 2.40
CA ASN A 43 4.54 -9.19 1.29
C ASN A 43 3.47 -9.67 0.32
N GLU A 44 2.32 -10.16 0.82
CA GLU A 44 1.17 -10.56 -0.01
C GLU A 44 0.68 -9.37 -0.87
N ILE A 45 0.56 -8.17 -0.27
CA ILE A 45 0.16 -6.94 -0.98
C ILE A 45 1.18 -6.54 -2.04
N ARG A 46 2.49 -6.61 -1.73
CA ARG A 46 3.55 -6.32 -2.69
C ARG A 46 3.45 -7.25 -3.91
N GLU A 47 3.22 -8.54 -3.68
CA GLU A 47 3.08 -9.53 -4.75
C GLU A 47 1.83 -9.28 -5.58
N LEU A 48 0.72 -8.96 -4.93
CA LEU A 48 -0.51 -8.55 -5.62
C LEU A 48 -0.28 -7.33 -6.53
N ALA A 49 0.34 -6.26 -6.00
CA ALA A 49 0.61 -5.04 -6.76
C ALA A 49 1.49 -5.32 -8.01
N ALA A 50 2.50 -6.17 -7.85
CA ALA A 50 3.36 -6.57 -8.96
C ALA A 50 2.60 -7.38 -10.03
N GLN A 51 1.78 -8.35 -9.60
CA GLN A 51 1.05 -9.23 -10.51
C GLN A 51 -0.12 -8.54 -11.22
N LEU A 52 -0.88 -7.71 -10.50
CA LEU A 52 -2.10 -7.09 -11.01
C LEU A 52 -1.81 -5.82 -11.81
N LEU A 53 -0.87 -5.01 -11.35
CA LEU A 53 -0.69 -3.62 -11.81
C LEU A 53 0.73 -3.35 -12.32
N GLY A 54 1.60 -4.36 -12.32
CA GLY A 54 2.98 -4.22 -12.79
C GLY A 54 3.85 -3.32 -11.89
N ALA A 55 3.52 -3.22 -10.59
CA ALA A 55 4.32 -2.43 -9.67
C ALA A 55 5.78 -2.95 -9.61
N THR A 56 6.75 -2.06 -9.77
CA THR A 56 8.18 -2.39 -9.86
C THR A 56 8.93 -2.17 -8.56
N GLY A 57 8.34 -1.42 -7.63
CA GLY A 57 8.96 -1.09 -6.35
C GLY A 57 8.08 -0.22 -5.47
N HIS A 58 8.69 0.38 -4.45
CA HIS A 58 8.06 1.37 -3.58
C HIS A 58 9.04 2.50 -3.30
N TRP A 59 8.56 3.74 -3.29
CA TRP A 59 9.41 4.91 -3.07
C TRP A 59 9.68 5.17 -1.59
N HIS A 60 8.81 4.65 -0.70
CA HIS A 60 9.05 4.57 0.73
C HIS A 60 8.85 3.15 1.27
N ARG A 61 9.16 2.97 2.56
CA ARG A 61 8.90 1.71 3.26
C ARG A 61 7.39 1.48 3.35
N ARG A 62 6.91 0.34 2.85
CA ARG A 62 5.53 -0.13 3.05
C ARG A 62 5.19 -0.19 4.54
N ILE A 63 4.05 0.37 4.91
CA ILE A 63 3.53 0.33 6.27
C ILE A 63 2.28 -0.55 6.27
N VAL A 64 2.31 -1.57 7.11
CA VAL A 64 1.17 -2.40 7.50
C VAL A 64 1.22 -2.50 9.01
N ARG A 65 0.20 -1.98 9.71
CA ARG A 65 0.19 -1.89 11.17
C ARG A 65 -1.18 -2.26 11.71
N ALA A 66 -1.23 -3.08 12.75
CA ALA A 66 -2.45 -3.56 13.38
C ALA A 66 -2.52 -3.18 14.86
N GLY A 67 -3.72 -2.88 15.36
CA GLY A 67 -3.96 -2.60 16.77
C GLY A 67 -3.05 -1.49 17.30
N GLU A 68 -2.31 -1.76 18.38
CA GLU A 68 -1.41 -0.80 19.01
C GLU A 68 -0.30 -0.27 18.09
N ASN A 69 0.10 -1.03 17.07
CA ASN A 69 1.13 -0.60 16.12
C ASN A 69 0.64 0.57 15.26
N THR A 70 -0.67 0.78 15.11
CA THR A 70 -1.25 1.91 14.36
C THR A 70 -0.92 3.27 14.98
N LEU A 71 -0.57 3.32 16.27
CA LEU A 71 -0.19 4.53 17.00
C LEU A 71 1.27 4.97 16.75
N GLN A 72 2.07 4.09 16.14
CA GLN A 72 3.50 4.35 15.95
C GLN A 72 3.71 5.36 14.81
N PRO A 73 4.67 6.30 14.89
CA PRO A 73 4.98 7.20 13.78
C PRO A 73 5.78 6.48 12.69
N PHE A 74 5.87 7.07 11.49
CA PHE A 74 6.53 6.45 10.33
C PHE A 74 7.98 6.01 10.57
N ARG A 75 8.75 6.68 11.45
CA ARG A 75 10.16 6.30 11.69
C ARG A 75 10.31 5.01 12.49
N GLU A 76 9.31 4.66 13.30
CA GLU A 76 9.39 3.51 14.20
C GLU A 76 9.23 2.18 13.49
N ARG A 77 9.91 1.18 14.05
CA ARG A 77 9.89 -0.22 13.59
C ARG A 77 9.43 -1.11 14.74
N PRO A 78 8.15 -1.07 15.11
CA PRO A 78 7.63 -1.93 16.17
C PRO A 78 7.82 -3.41 15.78
N PRO A 79 7.76 -4.32 16.77
CA PRO A 79 7.75 -5.75 16.49
C PRO A 79 6.60 -6.14 15.55
N ASP A 80 6.87 -7.13 14.69
CA ASP A 80 5.87 -7.74 13.79
C ASP A 80 4.71 -8.30 14.63
N ARG A 81 3.50 -7.81 14.38
CA ARG A 81 2.29 -8.22 15.10
C ARG A 81 1.39 -9.06 14.20
N VAL A 82 0.64 -9.99 14.81
CA VAL A 82 -0.45 -10.70 14.16
C VAL A 82 -1.75 -9.91 14.35
N VAL A 83 -2.49 -9.68 13.27
CA VAL A 83 -3.81 -9.03 13.29
C VAL A 83 -4.75 -9.86 14.17
N ALA A 84 -5.33 -9.24 15.18
CA ALA A 84 -6.37 -9.85 16.00
C ALA A 84 -7.78 -9.52 15.48
N ASP A 85 -8.78 -10.28 15.92
CA ASP A 85 -10.18 -9.93 15.68
C ASP A 85 -10.52 -8.58 16.32
N GLY A 86 -11.15 -7.69 15.55
CA GLY A 86 -11.48 -6.33 15.98
C GLY A 86 -10.32 -5.32 15.97
N ASP A 87 -9.10 -5.72 15.55
CA ASP A 87 -8.00 -4.76 15.39
C ASP A 87 -8.30 -3.77 14.25
N ILE A 88 -7.98 -2.49 14.50
CA ILE A 88 -7.82 -1.50 13.43
C ILE A 88 -6.54 -1.83 12.67
N VAL A 89 -6.56 -1.75 11.33
CA VAL A 89 -5.38 -1.99 10.48
C VAL A 89 -5.12 -0.78 9.59
N PHE A 90 -3.94 -0.19 9.72
CA PHE A 90 -3.47 0.91 8.89
C PHE A 90 -2.50 0.40 7.82
N LEU A 91 -2.82 0.72 6.56
CA LEU A 91 -1.95 0.49 5.41
C LEU A 91 -1.53 1.84 4.84
N ASP A 92 -0.23 2.01 4.61
CA ASP A 92 0.34 3.17 3.91
C ASP A 92 1.37 2.65 2.91
N LEU A 93 1.03 2.81 1.63
CA LEU A 93 1.65 2.15 0.50
C LEU A 93 2.00 3.18 -0.58
N GLY A 94 3.27 3.20 -0.97
CA GLY A 94 3.74 4.03 -2.07
C GLY A 94 4.29 3.20 -3.22
N PRO A 95 3.43 2.47 -3.98
CA PRO A 95 3.87 1.69 -5.12
C PRO A 95 4.41 2.58 -6.24
N ILE A 96 5.36 2.04 -7.01
CA ILE A 96 5.89 2.65 -8.24
C ILE A 96 5.35 1.86 -9.43
N PHE A 97 4.67 2.55 -10.34
CA PHE A 97 4.19 2.01 -11.61
C PHE A 97 4.98 2.65 -12.74
N GLU A 98 5.79 1.86 -13.45
CA GLU A 98 6.79 2.38 -14.39
C GLU A 98 7.76 3.35 -13.67
N GLU A 99 7.64 4.66 -13.95
CA GLU A 99 8.44 5.74 -13.34
C GLU A 99 7.59 6.64 -12.40
N TRP A 100 6.33 6.28 -12.15
CA TRP A 100 5.36 7.13 -11.47
C TRP A 100 4.98 6.56 -10.11
N GLU A 101 5.13 7.41 -9.11
CA GLU A 101 4.90 7.09 -7.71
C GLU A 101 3.47 7.47 -7.32
N ALA A 102 2.82 6.59 -6.56
CA ALA A 102 1.63 6.94 -5.77
C ALA A 102 1.99 6.96 -4.29
N ASP A 103 1.18 7.64 -3.48
CA ASP A 103 1.27 7.64 -2.01
C ASP A 103 -0.15 7.57 -1.45
N PHE A 104 -0.51 6.40 -0.91
CA PHE A 104 -1.89 6.09 -0.58
C PHE A 104 -1.99 5.32 0.73
N GLY A 105 -2.71 5.92 1.68
CA GLY A 105 -2.98 5.32 2.99
C GLY A 105 -4.47 5.20 3.29
N ARG A 106 -4.86 4.09 3.94
CA ARG A 106 -6.22 3.86 4.48
C ARG A 106 -6.14 3.09 5.80
N THR A 107 -7.22 3.20 6.57
CA THR A 107 -7.48 2.49 7.81
C THR A 107 -8.82 1.79 7.71
#